data_AF-A0A1C6QJK8-F1
#
_entry.id   AF-A0A1C6QJK8-F1
#
_cell.length_a   1.000
_cell.length_b   1.000
_cell.length_c   1.000
_cell.angle_alpha   90.00
_cell.angle_beta   90.00
_cell.angle_gamma   90.00
#
_symmetry.space_group_name_H-M   'P 1'
#
loop_
_entity.id
_entity.type
_entity.pdbx_description
1 polymer ?
#
loop_
_entity_poly.entity_id
_entity_poly.type
_entity_poly.pdbx_seq_one_letter_code
_entity_poly.pdbx_strand_id
1 'polypeptide(L)'
;MRTPETLTATQRAERLRSEAGGMGQSTPPLEDMSKKTPLDRERASLMSGLNLDKKSASANLDPRTEVDGSFSILSIHDIVPYKYNPRKSRNPKYSEIKESIRADEITNALTVTRRPGEVKYFPYGGGNTRLEIAKELHNEGDSRFARLRVIIKAWKSEADVIAAHLAENENRGDTTFWEKALGVENFKREWESAHPGHVVIGAELNRHLKDAGINYGVRMIQNFAFAVEHLGPVGPWLRTEDLNTILRPSIGSYLDLAEKLDKREHAASQLHAVLVEHGSELLSLNEKNKQRDESERVPVELDARQLVSDGAAAIAQAIAVPTERMEAMAAALSERPRMSVKDLMNLEQESVSARSARSTPGRQDQGGERPNGADDSANSSPPDNDGESSAGRRPDFEQRPLGAMPGVIGGTAMPGHGAAHPGLGSLPHTTTEESRSQRRTRLHGEIRHLFEEINKIAPIFDAVLEVDEMPFGFMVEIPDSMARIGDIELDERTTRLRTSIWWLLTTLSGQVQDSVWARVRALPPVQATRWAQQQLQGSAAFQESLIAQVGAELAIYGPLAPGGTDFEVFLSGHAIWTVLAEPQLGPLVTRLIGVFSALRQLEPDRHETEARCLELG
;
A
#
# COMPACT_ATOMS: atom_id res chain seq x y z
N MET A 1 -34.72 -36.94 47.99
CA MET A 1 -33.95 -35.97 47.17
C MET A 1 -34.84 -35.41 46.07
N ARG A 2 -34.85 -34.08 45.91
CA ARG A 2 -35.05 -33.36 44.63
C ARG A 2 -34.12 -32.13 44.68
N THR A 3 -33.69 -31.64 43.52
CA THR A 3 -32.56 -30.70 43.36
C THR A 3 -32.94 -29.23 43.58
N PRO A 4 -31.97 -28.34 43.88
CA PRO A 4 -32.22 -27.02 44.48
C PRO A 4 -32.32 -25.86 43.47
N GLU A 5 -33.10 -26.00 42.39
CA GLU A 5 -33.08 -25.03 41.27
C GLU A 5 -34.40 -24.28 40.99
N THR A 6 -35.40 -24.38 41.86
CA THR A 6 -36.73 -23.75 41.67
C THR A 6 -37.14 -22.76 42.78
N LEU A 7 -36.18 -22.05 43.37
CA LEU A 7 -36.43 -20.98 44.35
C LEU A 7 -35.93 -19.61 43.88
N THR A 8 -36.83 -18.62 43.88
CA THR A 8 -36.54 -17.24 43.46
C THR A 8 -35.66 -16.51 44.49
N ALA A 9 -35.04 -15.40 44.07
CA ALA A 9 -34.14 -14.62 44.94
C ALA A 9 -34.82 -14.12 46.22
N THR A 10 -36.10 -13.73 46.14
CA THR A 10 -36.92 -13.29 47.28
C THR A 10 -37.10 -14.41 48.32
N GLN A 11 -37.49 -15.61 47.87
CA GLN A 11 -37.67 -16.78 48.75
C GLN A 11 -36.36 -17.19 49.43
N ARG A 12 -35.22 -17.00 48.75
CA ARG A 12 -33.88 -17.24 49.29
C ARG A 12 -33.51 -16.24 50.40
N ALA A 13 -33.93 -14.97 50.27
CA ALA A 13 -33.71 -13.93 51.25
C ALA A 13 -34.59 -14.08 52.50
N GLU A 14 -35.87 -14.46 52.35
CA GLU A 14 -36.77 -14.71 53.49
C GLU A 14 -36.30 -15.89 54.34
N ARG A 15 -35.85 -16.97 53.69
CA ARG A 15 -35.31 -18.14 54.40
C ARG A 15 -34.10 -17.77 55.27
N LEU A 16 -33.13 -17.03 54.73
CA LEU A 16 -31.97 -16.56 55.49
C LEU A 16 -32.36 -15.63 56.66
N ARG A 17 -33.43 -14.84 56.54
CA ARG A 17 -33.98 -14.06 57.67
C ARG A 17 -34.61 -14.95 58.75
N SER A 18 -35.31 -16.02 58.35
CA SER A 18 -35.89 -16.98 59.31
C SER A 18 -34.83 -17.80 60.05
N GLU A 19 -33.74 -18.17 59.38
CA GLU A 19 -32.63 -18.93 59.97
C GLU A 19 -31.71 -18.05 60.86
N ALA A 20 -31.73 -16.72 60.69
CA ALA A 20 -30.96 -15.77 61.50
C ALA A 20 -31.67 -15.25 62.78
N GLY A 21 -32.97 -15.50 62.96
CA GLY A 21 -33.76 -14.93 64.06
C GLY A 21 -33.53 -15.54 65.47
N GLY A 22 -32.43 -16.26 65.68
CA GLY A 22 -32.34 -17.31 66.71
C GLY A 22 -31.23 -17.19 67.76
N MET A 23 -30.60 -16.02 67.98
CA MET A 23 -29.66 -15.82 69.09
C MET A 23 -29.90 -14.49 69.83
N GLY A 24 -30.36 -14.60 71.08
CA GLY A 24 -30.60 -13.46 71.97
C GLY A 24 -29.34 -12.97 72.69
N GLN A 25 -29.42 -11.76 73.25
CA GLN A 25 -28.35 -11.12 74.01
C GLN A 25 -28.07 -11.84 75.33
N SER A 26 -26.81 -12.08 75.66
CA SER A 26 -26.37 -12.30 77.04
C SER A 26 -24.90 -11.88 77.21
N THR A 27 -24.60 -11.13 78.27
CA THR A 27 -23.25 -10.68 78.64
C THR A 27 -22.65 -11.62 79.69
N PRO A 28 -21.43 -12.15 79.50
CA PRO A 28 -20.76 -12.96 80.52
C PRO A 28 -20.05 -12.07 81.57
N PRO A 29 -19.98 -12.51 82.85
CA PRO A 29 -19.10 -11.93 83.87
C PRO A 29 -17.64 -12.42 83.72
N LEU A 30 -16.76 -11.92 84.60
CA LEU A 30 -15.31 -12.13 84.61
C LEU A 30 -14.86 -13.44 85.32
N GLU A 31 -13.68 -13.93 84.93
CA GLU A 31 -12.82 -14.93 85.63
C GLU A 31 -13.42 -16.37 85.75
N ASP A 32 -12.66 -17.49 85.83
CA ASP A 32 -11.20 -17.73 85.86
C ASP A 32 -10.82 -18.95 84.96
N MET A 33 -9.53 -19.33 84.90
CA MET A 33 -8.90 -20.23 83.94
C MET A 33 -9.08 -21.75 84.15
N SER A 34 -8.60 -22.50 83.14
CA SER A 34 -8.20 -23.92 83.20
C SER A 34 -9.27 -25.00 82.96
N LYS A 35 -9.72 -25.10 81.70
CA LYS A 35 -9.86 -26.38 80.94
C LYS A 35 -9.90 -26.08 79.44
N LYS A 36 -9.10 -26.79 78.63
CA LYS A 36 -9.17 -26.69 77.15
C LYS A 36 -10.51 -27.23 76.64
N THR A 37 -11.16 -26.47 75.77
CA THR A 37 -12.51 -26.77 75.26
C THR A 37 -12.47 -27.81 74.13
N PRO A 38 -13.61 -28.43 73.76
CA PRO A 38 -13.67 -29.30 72.57
C PRO A 38 -13.22 -28.59 71.29
N LEU A 39 -13.57 -27.31 71.15
CA LEU A 39 -13.25 -26.47 69.99
C LEU A 39 -11.73 -26.27 69.82
N ASP A 40 -10.97 -26.28 70.92
CA ASP A 40 -9.50 -26.17 70.89
C ASP A 40 -8.84 -27.47 70.38
N ARG A 41 -9.45 -28.63 70.66
CA ARG A 41 -9.02 -29.93 70.11
C ARG A 41 -9.37 -30.04 68.63
N GLU A 42 -10.54 -29.55 68.23
CA GLU A 42 -11.00 -29.54 66.84
C GLU A 42 -10.11 -28.65 65.97
N ARG A 43 -9.78 -27.44 66.44
CA ARG A 43 -8.77 -26.57 65.81
C ARG A 43 -7.38 -27.22 65.77
N ALA A 44 -6.93 -27.86 66.85
CA ALA A 44 -5.65 -28.56 66.85
C ALA A 44 -5.63 -29.74 65.84
N SER A 45 -6.73 -30.47 65.71
CA SER A 45 -6.89 -31.57 64.73
C SER A 45 -6.83 -31.05 63.29
N LEU A 46 -7.51 -29.94 62.99
CA LEU A 46 -7.46 -29.29 61.68
C LEU A 46 -6.05 -28.79 61.33
N MET A 47 -5.35 -28.16 62.29
CA MET A 47 -3.97 -27.70 62.09
C MET A 47 -2.98 -28.89 61.97
N SER A 48 -3.24 -30.00 62.65
CA SER A 48 -2.45 -31.24 62.54
C SER A 48 -2.53 -31.92 61.16
N GLY A 49 -3.52 -31.56 60.32
CA GLY A 49 -3.60 -32.01 58.93
C GLY A 49 -2.71 -31.22 57.96
N LEU A 50 -2.24 -30.03 58.37
CA LEU A 50 -1.35 -29.19 57.57
C LEU A 50 0.11 -29.67 57.73
N ASN A 51 0.50 -30.59 56.86
CA ASN A 51 1.83 -31.20 56.84
C ASN A 51 2.89 -30.21 56.31
N LEU A 52 3.31 -29.29 57.18
CA LEU A 52 4.16 -28.13 56.90
C LEU A 52 5.61 -28.48 56.52
N ASP A 53 6.08 -29.69 56.81
CA ASP A 53 7.44 -30.14 56.48
C ASP A 53 7.64 -30.51 55.00
N LYS A 54 6.57 -30.49 54.19
CA LYS A 54 6.72 -30.41 52.74
C LYS A 54 7.24 -29.04 52.35
N LYS A 55 8.58 -28.94 52.15
CA LYS A 55 9.22 -27.85 51.42
C LYS A 55 8.37 -27.50 50.20
N SER A 56 7.78 -26.30 50.17
CA SER A 56 6.94 -25.87 49.04
C SER A 56 7.74 -25.97 47.74
N ALA A 57 7.06 -26.32 46.63
CA ALA A 57 7.66 -26.20 45.30
C ALA A 57 8.13 -24.77 45.00
N SER A 58 7.54 -23.76 45.66
CA SER A 58 7.97 -22.36 45.61
C SER A 58 9.09 -21.97 46.60
N ALA A 59 9.53 -22.85 47.50
CA ALA A 59 10.49 -22.49 48.55
C ALA A 59 11.91 -22.15 48.05
N ASN A 60 12.23 -22.51 46.80
CA ASN A 60 13.46 -22.13 46.11
C ASN A 60 13.21 -21.21 44.89
N LEU A 61 11.99 -20.70 44.72
CA LEU A 61 11.68 -19.71 43.68
C LEU A 61 11.84 -18.31 44.28
N ASP A 62 12.75 -17.52 43.74
CA ASP A 62 12.80 -16.08 44.00
C ASP A 62 11.45 -15.46 43.59
N PRO A 63 10.76 -14.70 44.46
CA PRO A 63 9.52 -13.97 44.13
C PRO A 63 9.61 -13.03 42.92
N ARG A 64 10.82 -12.75 42.41
CA ARG A 64 11.07 -11.95 41.19
C ARG A 64 11.28 -12.80 39.94
N THR A 65 11.40 -14.14 40.06
CA THR A 65 11.56 -15.06 38.93
C THR A 65 10.21 -15.28 38.24
N GLU A 66 10.11 -14.85 36.98
CA GLU A 66 8.96 -15.12 36.13
C GLU A 66 8.90 -16.61 35.74
N VAL A 67 7.84 -17.30 36.19
CA VAL A 67 7.60 -18.71 35.85
C VAL A 67 6.96 -18.79 34.47
N ASP A 68 7.58 -19.54 33.56
CA ASP A 68 7.09 -19.69 32.18
C ASP A 68 5.68 -20.31 32.13
N GLY A 69 4.79 -19.73 31.35
CA GLY A 69 3.38 -20.15 31.24
C GLY A 69 2.48 -19.74 32.40
N SER A 70 2.96 -18.97 33.39
CA SER A 70 2.13 -18.52 34.52
C SER A 70 1.12 -17.44 34.13
N PHE A 71 -0.08 -17.46 34.73
CA PHE A 71 -1.07 -16.39 34.53
C PHE A 71 -0.81 -15.21 35.48
N SER A 72 -0.94 -13.99 34.97
CA SER A 72 -0.83 -12.75 35.75
C SER A 72 -1.92 -11.73 35.34
N ILE A 73 -2.09 -10.67 36.15
CA ILE A 73 -3.05 -9.58 35.92
C ILE A 73 -2.30 -8.24 36.02
N LEU A 74 -1.76 -7.77 34.90
CA LEU A 74 -0.97 -6.53 34.78
C LEU A 74 -1.87 -5.32 34.53
N SER A 75 -1.37 -4.10 34.75
CA SER A 75 -2.05 -2.90 34.22
C SER A 75 -1.81 -2.76 32.72
N ILE A 76 -2.78 -2.17 32.01
CA ILE A 76 -2.64 -1.78 30.60
C ILE A 76 -1.46 -0.82 30.34
N HIS A 77 -1.00 -0.10 31.36
CA HIS A 77 0.15 0.80 31.31
C HIS A 77 1.51 0.09 31.46
N ASP A 78 1.52 -1.11 32.05
CA ASP A 78 2.73 -1.95 32.25
C ASP A 78 3.13 -2.70 30.98
N ILE A 79 2.20 -2.87 30.03
CA ILE A 79 2.41 -3.59 28.77
C ILE A 79 2.59 -2.57 27.63
N VAL A 80 3.61 -2.72 26.79
CA VAL A 80 3.85 -1.89 25.60
C VAL A 80 3.82 -2.73 24.31
N PRO A 81 3.42 -2.16 23.15
CA PRO A 81 3.56 -2.84 21.87
C PRO A 81 5.02 -3.18 21.57
N TYR A 82 5.25 -4.33 20.93
CA TYR A 82 6.60 -4.79 20.63
C TYR A 82 7.25 -4.04 19.46
N LYS A 83 8.43 -3.45 19.68
CA LYS A 83 9.14 -2.54 18.74
C LYS A 83 9.44 -3.14 17.37
N TYR A 84 9.74 -4.44 17.28
CA TYR A 84 10.09 -5.13 16.04
C TYR A 84 8.92 -5.96 15.50
N ASN A 85 7.70 -5.42 15.57
CA ASN A 85 6.56 -6.01 14.87
C ASN A 85 6.88 -6.08 13.36
N PRO A 86 6.92 -7.27 12.74
CA PRO A 86 7.18 -7.36 11.30
C PRO A 86 6.04 -6.70 10.50
N ARG A 87 4.80 -6.79 11.02
CA ARG A 87 3.62 -6.21 10.37
C ARG A 87 3.58 -4.69 10.58
N LYS A 88 3.71 -3.95 9.48
CA LYS A 88 3.57 -2.48 9.43
C LYS A 88 2.19 -2.03 8.96
N SER A 89 1.46 -2.92 8.27
CA SER A 89 0.07 -2.71 7.87
C SER A 89 -0.90 -2.80 9.07
N ARG A 90 -1.91 -1.91 9.14
CA ARG A 90 -3.04 -2.11 10.08
C ARG A 90 -3.79 -3.38 9.66
N ASN A 91 -4.13 -4.23 10.62
CA ASN A 91 -4.89 -5.46 10.37
C ASN A 91 -6.24 -5.11 9.68
N PRO A 92 -6.61 -5.71 8.54
CA PRO A 92 -7.87 -5.39 7.86
C PRO A 92 -9.09 -5.70 8.75
N LYS A 93 -8.99 -6.71 9.62
CA LYS A 93 -10.04 -7.10 10.58
C LYS A 93 -10.00 -6.31 11.89
N TYR A 94 -9.33 -5.15 11.93
CA TYR A 94 -9.19 -4.36 13.16
C TYR A 94 -10.56 -4.00 13.78
N SER A 95 -11.53 -3.59 12.95
CA SER A 95 -12.88 -3.24 13.41
C SER A 95 -13.63 -4.45 13.98
N GLU A 96 -13.65 -5.57 13.25
CA GLU A 96 -14.23 -6.85 13.70
C GLU A 96 -13.66 -7.27 15.07
N ILE A 97 -12.33 -7.22 15.21
CA ILE A 97 -11.63 -7.59 16.44
C ILE A 97 -11.90 -6.59 17.56
N LYS A 98 -12.06 -5.29 17.26
CA LYS A 98 -12.40 -4.25 18.25
C LYS A 98 -13.82 -4.41 18.77
N GLU A 99 -14.78 -4.74 17.91
CA GLU A 99 -16.16 -5.00 18.29
C GLU A 99 -16.31 -6.30 19.08
N SER A 100 -15.66 -7.38 18.63
CA SER A 100 -15.59 -8.64 19.38
C SER A 100 -14.97 -8.47 20.76
N ILE A 101 -13.84 -7.75 20.88
CA ILE A 101 -13.22 -7.49 22.20
C ILE A 101 -14.09 -6.58 23.07
N ARG A 102 -14.80 -5.61 22.49
CA ARG A 102 -15.75 -4.76 23.25
C ARG A 102 -16.94 -5.57 23.78
N ALA A 103 -17.40 -6.58 23.05
CA ALA A 103 -18.46 -7.49 23.50
C ALA A 103 -17.95 -8.52 24.54
N ASP A 104 -17.05 -9.42 24.12
CA ASP A 104 -16.71 -10.68 24.82
C ASP A 104 -15.38 -10.60 25.61
N GLU A 105 -14.85 -9.38 25.81
CA GLU A 105 -13.50 -9.13 26.33
C GLU A 105 -12.39 -9.82 25.51
N ILE A 106 -11.17 -9.92 26.04
CA ILE A 106 -10.07 -10.61 25.37
C ILE A 106 -10.13 -12.10 25.70
N THR A 107 -10.95 -12.83 24.93
CA THR A 107 -11.19 -14.29 25.10
C THR A 107 -9.90 -15.11 25.09
N ASN A 108 -8.99 -14.80 24.17
CA ASN A 108 -7.66 -15.38 24.09
C ASN A 108 -6.64 -14.46 24.77
N ALA A 109 -6.15 -14.83 25.95
CA ALA A 109 -5.17 -14.07 26.72
C ALA A 109 -3.91 -13.69 25.89
N LEU A 110 -3.25 -12.60 26.26
CA LEU A 110 -1.98 -12.19 25.65
C LEU A 110 -0.83 -12.92 26.35
N THR A 111 -0.01 -13.63 25.57
CA THR A 111 1.32 -14.05 26.02
C THR A 111 2.24 -12.84 26.01
N VAL A 112 2.90 -12.54 27.11
CA VAL A 112 3.81 -11.39 27.27
C VAL A 112 5.13 -11.82 27.89
N THR A 113 6.19 -11.08 27.59
CA THR A 113 7.53 -11.26 28.16
C THR A 113 8.14 -9.89 28.51
N ARG A 114 9.32 -9.89 29.12
CA ARG A 114 10.01 -8.69 29.61
C ARG A 114 11.52 -8.92 29.58
N ARG A 115 12.31 -7.94 29.14
CA ARG A 115 13.78 -8.09 29.15
C ARG A 115 14.31 -8.13 30.59
N PRO A 116 15.42 -8.84 30.86
CA PRO A 116 16.07 -8.81 32.16
C PRO A 116 16.41 -7.36 32.56
N GLY A 117 15.88 -6.91 33.70
CA GLY A 117 16.06 -5.54 34.20
C GLY A 117 15.05 -4.50 33.71
N GLU A 118 14.25 -4.78 32.68
CA GLU A 118 13.15 -3.87 32.29
C GLU A 118 11.97 -3.95 33.26
N VAL A 119 11.18 -2.87 33.34
CA VAL A 119 9.96 -2.81 34.17
C VAL A 119 8.72 -3.24 33.38
N LYS A 120 8.67 -2.96 32.08
CA LYS A 120 7.48 -3.13 31.24
C LYS A 120 7.50 -4.43 30.45
N TYR A 121 6.33 -5.01 30.25
CA TYR A 121 6.12 -6.21 29.45
C TYR A 121 5.76 -5.85 28.00
N PHE A 122 5.93 -6.80 27.08
CA PHE A 122 5.45 -6.68 25.69
C PHE A 122 5.03 -8.06 25.16
N PRO A 123 4.17 -8.14 24.13
CA PRO A 123 3.68 -9.42 23.64
C PRO A 123 4.78 -10.35 23.08
N TYR A 124 4.74 -11.62 23.47
CA TYR A 124 5.58 -12.70 22.93
C TYR A 124 4.75 -13.49 21.91
N GLY A 125 4.98 -13.27 20.61
CA GLY A 125 4.27 -13.95 19.53
C GLY A 125 2.85 -13.41 19.30
N GLY A 126 2.74 -12.43 18.38
CA GLY A 126 1.48 -11.76 18.06
C GLY A 126 0.93 -10.92 19.20
N GLY A 127 -0.35 -10.54 19.11
CA GLY A 127 -1.07 -9.86 20.20
C GLY A 127 -0.91 -8.34 20.30
N ASN A 128 0.02 -7.71 19.56
CA ASN A 128 0.13 -6.24 19.47
C ASN A 128 -1.24 -5.57 19.15
N THR A 129 -1.95 -6.05 18.11
CA THR A 129 -3.28 -5.52 17.76
C THR A 129 -4.33 -5.70 18.86
N ARG A 130 -4.25 -6.77 19.67
CA ARG A 130 -5.15 -6.96 20.84
C ARG A 130 -4.82 -5.96 21.95
N LEU A 131 -3.54 -5.65 22.14
CA LEU A 131 -3.07 -4.64 23.11
C LEU A 131 -3.41 -3.21 22.67
N GLU A 132 -3.26 -2.91 21.38
CA GLU A 132 -3.65 -1.64 20.76
C GLU A 132 -5.16 -1.39 20.95
N ILE A 133 -5.99 -2.37 20.61
CA ILE A 133 -7.44 -2.34 20.82
C ILE A 133 -7.81 -2.17 22.30
N ALA A 134 -7.19 -2.91 23.22
CA ALA A 134 -7.45 -2.75 24.65
C ALA A 134 -7.08 -1.35 25.17
N LYS A 135 -6.01 -0.74 24.66
CA LYS A 135 -5.64 0.64 24.99
C LYS A 135 -6.63 1.65 24.42
N GLU A 136 -7.09 1.42 23.20
CA GLU A 136 -8.11 2.25 22.54
C GLU A 136 -9.43 2.21 23.34
N LEU A 137 -9.92 1.02 23.69
CA LEU A 137 -11.15 0.83 24.49
C LEU A 137 -11.01 1.37 25.92
N HIS A 138 -9.85 1.23 26.56
CA HIS A 138 -9.57 1.85 27.86
C HIS A 138 -9.60 3.39 27.77
N ASN A 139 -9.04 3.96 26.70
CA ASN A 139 -9.04 5.41 26.47
C ASN A 139 -10.43 5.94 26.06
N GLU A 140 -11.30 5.10 25.47
CA GLU A 140 -12.74 5.36 25.30
C GLU A 140 -13.52 5.34 26.64
N GLY A 141 -12.87 4.95 27.75
CA GLY A 141 -13.44 4.95 29.09
C GLY A 141 -13.89 3.58 29.63
N ASP A 142 -13.68 2.50 28.87
CA ASP A 142 -14.04 1.14 29.32
C ASP A 142 -13.01 0.61 30.34
N SER A 143 -13.37 0.74 31.61
CA SER A 143 -12.53 0.38 32.76
C SER A 143 -12.22 -1.11 32.87
N ARG A 144 -12.90 -2.00 32.14
CA ARG A 144 -12.58 -3.43 32.08
C ARG A 144 -11.16 -3.66 31.55
N PHE A 145 -10.71 -2.84 30.60
CA PHE A 145 -9.39 -2.97 29.99
C PHE A 145 -8.26 -2.33 30.79
N ALA A 146 -8.53 -1.70 31.95
CA ALA A 146 -7.51 -1.10 32.82
C ALA A 146 -6.49 -2.13 33.35
N ARG A 147 -6.90 -3.40 33.45
CA ARG A 147 -6.06 -4.53 33.83
C ARG A 147 -6.31 -5.72 32.91
N LEU A 148 -5.26 -6.30 32.35
CA LEU A 148 -5.36 -7.43 31.44
C LEU A 148 -4.88 -8.73 32.09
N ARG A 149 -5.65 -9.81 31.90
CA ARG A 149 -5.17 -11.18 32.15
C ARG A 149 -4.19 -11.58 31.05
N VAL A 150 -2.97 -11.92 31.45
CA VAL A 150 -1.87 -12.29 30.56
C VAL A 150 -1.29 -13.65 30.95
N ILE A 151 -0.55 -14.25 30.03
CA ILE A 151 0.33 -15.39 30.27
C ILE A 151 1.77 -14.85 30.22
N ILE A 152 2.52 -15.00 31.31
CA ILE A 152 3.93 -14.63 31.37
C ILE A 152 4.74 -15.71 30.67
N LYS A 153 5.62 -15.31 29.76
CA LYS A 153 6.58 -16.17 29.08
C LYS A 153 8.00 -15.76 29.42
N ALA A 154 8.79 -16.72 29.89
CA ALA A 154 10.17 -16.49 30.30
C ALA A 154 11.01 -15.96 29.13
N TRP A 155 11.79 -14.91 29.40
CA TRP A 155 12.69 -14.33 28.41
C TRP A 155 13.81 -15.30 28.01
N LYS A 156 14.20 -15.26 26.73
CA LYS A 156 15.34 -15.99 26.18
C LYS A 156 16.30 -15.03 25.47
N SER A 157 15.91 -14.58 24.28
CA SER A 157 16.62 -13.56 23.49
C SER A 157 15.63 -12.68 22.72
N GLU A 158 16.11 -11.56 22.18
CA GLU A 158 15.31 -10.72 21.27
C GLU A 158 14.99 -11.48 19.97
N ALA A 159 15.93 -12.31 19.48
CA ALA A 159 15.74 -13.16 18.31
C ALA A 159 14.62 -14.20 18.51
N ASP A 160 14.50 -14.84 19.69
CA ASP A 160 13.38 -15.74 20.02
C ASP A 160 12.02 -15.03 19.93
N VAL A 161 11.96 -13.75 20.34
CA VAL A 161 10.72 -12.96 20.31
C VAL A 161 10.37 -12.55 18.87
N ILE A 162 11.36 -12.08 18.08
CA ILE A 162 11.16 -11.80 16.65
C ILE A 162 10.68 -13.08 15.94
N ALA A 163 11.29 -14.23 16.22
CA ALA A 163 10.91 -15.49 15.62
C ALA A 163 9.48 -15.91 15.98
N ALA A 164 9.07 -15.73 17.25
CA ALA A 164 7.71 -16.00 17.68
C ALA A 164 6.68 -15.09 16.99
N HIS A 165 7.00 -13.82 16.75
CA HIS A 165 6.14 -12.91 15.97
C HIS A 165 6.08 -13.32 14.50
N LEU A 166 7.20 -13.74 13.89
CA LEU A 166 7.25 -14.22 12.51
C LEU A 166 6.44 -15.52 12.31
N ALA A 167 6.60 -16.52 13.18
CA ALA A 167 5.89 -17.80 13.06
C ALA A 167 4.36 -17.63 13.18
N GLU A 168 3.91 -16.80 14.13
CA GLU A 168 2.50 -16.42 14.31
C GLU A 168 1.96 -15.64 13.09
N ASN A 169 2.77 -14.74 12.52
CA ASN A 169 2.41 -13.96 11.33
C ASN A 169 2.40 -14.79 10.02
N GLU A 170 3.25 -15.82 9.92
CA GLU A 170 3.25 -16.78 8.80
C GLU A 170 1.99 -17.68 8.86
N ASN A 171 1.65 -18.20 10.05
CA ASN A 171 0.45 -19.01 10.30
C ASN A 171 -0.87 -18.24 10.00
N ARG A 172 -0.83 -16.91 10.00
CA ARG A 172 -1.96 -16.04 9.63
C ARG A 172 -2.10 -15.78 8.13
N GLY A 173 -1.10 -16.08 7.30
CA GLY A 173 -1.10 -15.83 5.85
C GLY A 173 -0.93 -14.35 5.42
N ASP A 174 -1.53 -13.42 6.18
CA ASP A 174 -1.60 -11.96 5.98
C ASP A 174 -0.29 -11.17 5.68
N THR A 175 0.89 -11.79 5.77
CA THR A 175 2.16 -11.06 5.87
C THR A 175 2.84 -10.92 4.50
N THR A 176 3.18 -9.69 4.12
CA THR A 176 3.83 -9.41 2.83
C THR A 176 5.25 -9.98 2.74
N PHE A 177 5.78 -10.15 1.53
CA PHE A 177 7.17 -10.56 1.30
C PHE A 177 8.17 -9.65 2.03
N TRP A 178 7.93 -8.32 2.00
CA TRP A 178 8.79 -7.33 2.62
C TRP A 178 8.79 -7.37 4.16
N GLU A 179 7.61 -7.55 4.76
CA GLU A 179 7.49 -7.70 6.22
C GLU A 179 8.21 -8.97 6.71
N LYS A 180 8.18 -10.06 5.93
CA LYS A 180 8.99 -11.28 6.19
C LYS A 180 10.50 -11.00 6.04
N ALA A 181 10.89 -10.28 4.98
CA ALA A 181 12.30 -9.95 4.71
C ALA A 181 12.92 -9.10 5.84
N LEU A 182 12.25 -8.03 6.23
CA LEU A 182 12.66 -7.19 7.36
C LEU A 182 12.66 -7.96 8.68
N GLY A 183 11.70 -8.85 8.90
CA GLY A 183 11.69 -9.72 10.08
C GLY A 183 12.91 -10.65 10.15
N VAL A 184 13.29 -11.26 9.03
CA VAL A 184 14.48 -12.15 8.95
C VAL A 184 15.78 -11.38 9.16
N GLU A 185 15.93 -10.19 8.58
CA GLU A 185 17.13 -9.36 8.81
C GLU A 185 17.18 -8.82 10.25
N ASN A 186 16.03 -8.46 10.84
CA ASN A 186 15.96 -8.13 12.28
C ASN A 186 16.35 -9.33 13.15
N PHE A 187 15.85 -10.54 12.85
CA PHE A 187 16.24 -11.77 13.57
C PHE A 187 17.75 -12.00 13.50
N LYS A 188 18.34 -11.92 12.29
CA LYS A 188 19.78 -12.04 12.08
C LYS A 188 20.56 -11.03 12.92
N ARG A 189 20.27 -9.73 12.78
CA ARG A 189 21.01 -8.66 13.47
C ARG A 189 20.94 -8.78 14.99
N GLU A 190 19.78 -9.11 15.57
CA GLU A 190 19.67 -9.27 17.02
C GLU A 190 20.31 -10.58 17.52
N TRP A 191 20.38 -11.63 16.67
CA TRP A 191 21.14 -12.85 16.96
C TRP A 191 22.65 -12.58 16.95
N GLU A 192 23.15 -11.87 15.93
CA GLU A 192 24.57 -11.47 15.80
C GLU A 192 25.00 -10.54 16.93
N SER A 193 24.13 -9.60 17.33
CA SER A 193 24.32 -8.75 18.52
C SER A 193 24.45 -9.55 19.83
N ALA A 194 23.77 -10.69 19.93
CA ALA A 194 23.87 -11.60 21.07
C ALA A 194 25.10 -12.54 21.02
N HIS A 195 25.77 -12.68 19.85
CA HIS A 195 26.93 -13.54 19.64
C HIS A 195 28.09 -12.78 18.96
N PRO A 196 28.72 -11.79 19.63
CA PRO A 196 29.75 -10.95 19.02
C PRO A 196 30.90 -11.75 18.38
N GLY A 197 31.22 -11.42 17.13
CA GLY A 197 32.23 -12.12 16.33
C GLY A 197 31.68 -13.23 15.42
N HIS A 198 30.41 -13.60 15.55
CA HIS A 198 29.72 -14.49 14.63
C HIS A 198 28.86 -13.69 13.65
N VAL A 199 28.96 -14.00 12.35
CA VAL A 199 28.17 -13.40 11.26
C VAL A 199 27.46 -14.52 10.53
N VAL A 200 26.13 -14.46 10.44
CA VAL A 200 25.29 -15.62 10.11
C VAL A 200 24.77 -15.52 8.68
N ILE A 201 25.21 -16.43 7.82
CA ILE A 201 24.91 -16.38 6.38
C ILE A 201 24.22 -17.64 5.85
N GLY A 202 23.23 -17.44 4.96
CA GLY A 202 22.62 -18.47 4.12
C GLY A 202 22.09 -19.70 4.88
N ALA A 203 22.87 -20.78 4.85
CA ALA A 203 22.49 -22.07 5.45
C ALA A 203 22.53 -22.07 6.99
N GLU A 204 23.38 -21.27 7.60
CA GLU A 204 23.45 -21.13 9.06
C GLU A 204 22.24 -20.35 9.59
N LEU A 205 21.88 -19.26 8.91
CA LEU A 205 20.66 -18.48 9.18
C LEU A 205 19.40 -19.34 8.98
N ASN A 206 19.41 -20.20 7.95
CA ASN A 206 18.34 -21.19 7.74
C ASN A 206 18.16 -22.14 8.93
N ARG A 207 19.27 -22.57 9.54
CA ARG A 207 19.25 -23.42 10.73
C ARG A 207 18.69 -22.68 11.94
N HIS A 208 19.22 -21.50 12.27
CA HIS A 208 18.75 -20.74 13.44
C HIS A 208 17.27 -20.33 13.34
N LEU A 209 16.78 -19.99 12.14
CA LEU A 209 15.36 -19.77 11.90
C LEU A 209 14.54 -21.06 12.15
N LYS A 210 14.98 -22.22 11.66
CA LYS A 210 14.30 -23.51 11.88
C LYS A 210 14.30 -23.95 13.33
N ASP A 211 15.43 -23.81 14.03
CA ASP A 211 15.55 -24.11 15.45
C ASP A 211 14.62 -23.19 16.29
N ALA A 212 14.30 -21.99 15.79
CA ALA A 212 13.31 -21.06 16.33
C ALA A 212 11.87 -21.23 15.77
N GLY A 213 11.61 -22.27 14.96
CA GLY A 213 10.28 -22.63 14.45
C GLY A 213 9.88 -22.07 13.06
N ILE A 214 10.79 -21.43 12.34
CA ILE A 214 10.53 -20.78 11.04
C ILE A 214 11.16 -21.59 9.89
N ASN A 215 10.34 -22.14 9.02
CA ASN A 215 10.78 -23.02 7.92
C ASN A 215 10.79 -22.32 6.55
N TYR A 216 11.64 -21.30 6.37
CA TYR A 216 11.93 -20.75 5.05
C TYR A 216 12.99 -21.58 4.30
N GLY A 217 12.93 -21.61 2.97
CA GLY A 217 13.97 -22.23 2.13
C GLY A 217 15.20 -21.33 1.97
N VAL A 218 16.39 -21.91 1.80
CA VAL A 218 17.66 -21.15 1.68
C VAL A 218 17.62 -20.10 0.56
N ARG A 219 17.07 -20.43 -0.61
CA ARG A 219 16.84 -19.47 -1.72
C ARG A 219 15.97 -18.29 -1.30
N MET A 220 14.97 -18.50 -0.46
CA MET A 220 14.09 -17.44 0.02
C MET A 220 14.79 -16.51 1.02
N ILE A 221 15.62 -17.07 1.91
CA ILE A 221 16.44 -16.28 2.83
C ILE A 221 17.45 -15.40 2.06
N GLN A 222 18.06 -15.93 0.99
CA GLN A 222 18.89 -15.12 0.10
C GLN A 222 18.10 -14.05 -0.65
N ASN A 223 16.86 -14.32 -1.06
CA ASN A 223 15.99 -13.30 -1.65
C ASN A 223 15.64 -12.19 -0.64
N PHE A 224 15.37 -12.55 0.63
CA PHE A 224 15.13 -11.59 1.69
C PHE A 224 16.34 -10.67 1.93
N ALA A 225 17.54 -11.25 2.04
CA ALA A 225 18.77 -10.48 2.19
C ALA A 225 18.99 -9.53 0.99
N PHE A 226 18.95 -10.04 -0.24
CA PHE A 226 19.10 -9.24 -1.46
C PHE A 226 18.07 -8.10 -1.55
N ALA A 227 16.81 -8.36 -1.20
CA ALA A 227 15.76 -7.34 -1.20
C ALA A 227 16.00 -6.24 -0.16
N VAL A 228 16.43 -6.60 1.06
CA VAL A 228 16.71 -5.62 2.12
C VAL A 228 17.99 -4.82 1.84
N GLU A 229 19.01 -5.46 1.26
CA GLU A 229 20.29 -4.84 0.93
C GLU A 229 20.23 -3.91 -0.29
N HIS A 230 19.46 -4.27 -1.32
CA HIS A 230 19.48 -3.55 -2.61
C HIS A 230 18.17 -2.89 -3.02
N LEU A 231 17.01 -3.34 -2.54
CA LEU A 231 15.69 -2.92 -3.06
C LEU A 231 14.85 -2.13 -2.03
N GLY A 232 15.47 -1.64 -0.97
CA GLY A 232 14.81 -1.01 0.19
C GLY A 232 13.71 0.02 -0.11
N PRO A 233 13.91 1.00 -1.03
CA PRO A 233 12.92 2.05 -1.30
C PRO A 233 11.60 1.54 -1.89
N VAL A 234 11.64 0.56 -2.80
CA VAL A 234 10.44 -0.08 -3.37
C VAL A 234 9.96 -1.29 -2.55
N GLY A 235 10.66 -1.60 -1.46
CA GLY A 235 10.46 -2.77 -0.61
C GLY A 235 9.00 -3.16 -0.36
N PRO A 236 8.12 -2.23 0.11
CA PRO A 236 6.72 -2.53 0.43
C PRO A 236 5.88 -3.13 -0.71
N TRP A 237 6.27 -2.94 -1.97
CA TRP A 237 5.55 -3.45 -3.15
C TRP A 237 6.23 -4.66 -3.80
N LEU A 238 7.34 -5.16 -3.23
CA LEU A 238 8.04 -6.33 -3.74
C LEU A 238 7.19 -7.61 -3.62
N ARG A 239 7.09 -8.33 -4.74
CA ARG A 239 6.44 -9.64 -4.84
C ARG A 239 7.48 -10.76 -4.97
N THR A 240 7.15 -11.91 -4.41
CA THR A 240 8.00 -13.10 -4.43
C THR A 240 8.30 -13.59 -5.85
N GLU A 241 7.36 -13.44 -6.78
CA GLU A 241 7.52 -13.87 -8.17
C GLU A 241 8.47 -12.95 -8.92
N ASP A 242 8.12 -11.66 -9.04
CA ASP A 242 8.93 -10.64 -9.73
C ASP A 242 10.37 -10.56 -9.22
N LEU A 243 10.58 -10.74 -7.91
CA LEU A 243 11.92 -10.81 -7.34
C LEU A 243 12.72 -12.04 -7.82
N ASN A 244 12.07 -13.19 -7.99
CA ASN A 244 12.71 -14.43 -8.44
C ASN A 244 12.94 -14.50 -9.95
N THR A 245 12.10 -13.83 -10.75
CA THR A 245 12.07 -13.95 -12.21
C THR A 245 12.69 -12.76 -12.94
N ILE A 246 12.59 -11.55 -12.37
CA ILE A 246 12.98 -10.29 -13.01
C ILE A 246 14.06 -9.57 -12.19
N LEU A 247 13.75 -9.16 -10.95
CA LEU A 247 14.60 -8.22 -10.21
C LEU A 247 15.95 -8.83 -9.80
N ARG A 248 15.96 -9.98 -9.09
CA ARG A 248 17.21 -10.57 -8.60
C ARG A 248 18.15 -11.04 -9.73
N PRO A 249 17.67 -11.69 -10.81
CA PRO A 249 18.54 -12.03 -11.94
C PRO A 249 19.16 -10.81 -12.61
N SER A 250 18.35 -9.82 -13.02
CA SER A 250 18.85 -8.66 -13.77
C SER A 250 19.73 -7.76 -12.92
N ILE A 251 19.23 -7.30 -11.78
CA ILE A 251 19.96 -6.35 -10.91
C ILE A 251 21.23 -7.00 -10.34
N GLY A 252 21.19 -8.29 -10.01
CA GLY A 252 22.40 -9.04 -9.63
C GLY A 252 23.45 -9.01 -10.74
N SER A 253 23.07 -9.37 -11.97
CA SER A 253 23.99 -9.37 -13.12
C SER A 253 24.58 -7.99 -13.45
N TYR A 254 23.82 -6.90 -13.25
CA TYR A 254 24.29 -5.53 -13.44
C TYR A 254 25.28 -5.10 -12.34
N LEU A 255 25.02 -5.45 -11.08
CA LEU A 255 25.93 -5.15 -9.97
C LEU A 255 27.22 -5.98 -10.04
N ASP A 256 27.14 -7.24 -10.44
CA ASP A 256 28.30 -8.11 -10.64
C ASP A 256 29.15 -7.65 -11.85
N LEU A 257 28.51 -7.14 -12.91
CA LEU A 257 29.22 -6.46 -14.02
C LEU A 257 29.87 -5.15 -13.54
N ALA A 258 29.19 -4.35 -12.73
CA ALA A 258 29.75 -3.12 -12.18
C ALA A 258 30.94 -3.40 -11.24
N GLU A 259 30.90 -4.48 -10.45
CA GLU A 259 32.04 -4.95 -9.64
C GLU A 259 33.20 -5.41 -10.53
N LYS A 260 32.91 -6.16 -11.60
CA LYS A 260 33.91 -6.59 -12.59
C LYS A 260 34.63 -5.41 -13.26
N LEU A 261 34.01 -4.22 -13.26
CA LEU A 261 34.53 -2.97 -13.81
C LEU A 261 35.03 -1.97 -12.74
N ASP A 262 35.11 -2.38 -11.47
CA ASP A 262 35.53 -1.55 -10.32
C ASP A 262 34.66 -0.30 -10.09
N LYS A 263 33.35 -0.43 -10.35
CA LYS A 263 32.34 0.65 -10.25
C LYS A 263 31.09 0.26 -9.44
N ARG A 264 31.13 -0.82 -8.64
CA ARG A 264 29.97 -1.36 -7.88
C ARG A 264 29.27 -0.29 -7.04
N GLU A 265 30.01 0.58 -6.35
CA GLU A 265 29.46 1.67 -5.52
C GLU A 265 28.70 2.72 -6.36
N HIS A 266 29.25 3.13 -7.50
CA HIS A 266 28.62 4.11 -8.38
C HIS A 266 27.34 3.55 -9.01
N ALA A 267 27.37 2.28 -9.43
CA ALA A 267 26.20 1.57 -9.94
C ALA A 267 25.11 1.42 -8.87
N ALA A 268 25.47 1.01 -7.65
CA ALA A 268 24.55 0.90 -6.52
C ALA A 268 23.93 2.26 -6.13
N SER A 269 24.70 3.35 -6.20
CA SER A 269 24.23 4.72 -5.97
C SER A 269 23.18 5.16 -7.01
N GLN A 270 23.42 4.94 -8.30
CA GLN A 270 22.44 5.27 -9.34
C GLN A 270 21.19 4.37 -9.29
N LEU A 271 21.36 3.08 -9.04
CA LEU A 271 20.25 2.15 -8.80
C LEU A 271 19.38 2.61 -7.62
N HIS A 272 19.99 3.08 -6.53
CA HIS A 272 19.27 3.60 -5.37
C HIS A 272 18.45 4.85 -5.71
N ALA A 273 18.95 5.74 -6.57
CA ALA A 273 18.19 6.91 -7.03
C ALA A 273 16.92 6.50 -7.79
N VAL A 274 17.02 5.58 -8.76
CA VAL A 274 15.86 5.05 -9.51
C VAL A 274 14.86 4.35 -8.58
N LEU A 275 15.34 3.57 -7.60
CA LEU A 275 14.49 2.92 -6.61
C LEU A 275 13.74 3.94 -5.73
N VAL A 276 14.37 5.07 -5.36
CA VAL A 276 13.72 6.15 -4.60
C VAL A 276 12.66 6.86 -5.44
N GLU A 277 12.90 7.06 -6.72
CA GLU A 277 11.93 7.64 -7.67
C GLU A 277 10.69 6.75 -7.81
N HIS A 278 10.87 5.47 -8.20
CA HIS A 278 9.79 4.48 -8.27
C HIS A 278 9.03 4.32 -6.93
N GLY A 279 9.76 4.31 -5.81
CA GLY A 279 9.15 4.24 -4.47
C GLY A 279 8.34 5.48 -4.11
N SER A 280 8.78 6.67 -4.53
CA SER A 280 8.06 7.95 -4.37
C SER A 280 6.75 7.96 -5.17
N GLU A 281 6.77 7.45 -6.40
CA GLU A 281 5.56 7.35 -7.23
C GLU A 281 4.54 6.37 -6.63
N LEU A 282 4.98 5.20 -6.17
CA LEU A 282 4.11 4.22 -5.51
C LEU A 282 3.53 4.73 -4.19
N LEU A 283 4.29 5.49 -3.40
CA LEU A 283 3.78 6.24 -2.25
C LEU A 283 2.72 7.25 -2.68
N SER A 284 3.02 8.07 -3.70
CA SER A 284 2.10 9.09 -4.22
C SER A 284 0.78 8.50 -4.70
N LEU A 285 0.83 7.38 -5.44
CA LEU A 285 -0.34 6.66 -5.92
C LEU A 285 -1.15 6.05 -4.76
N ASN A 286 -0.47 5.52 -3.74
CA ASN A 286 -1.12 4.99 -2.54
C ASN A 286 -1.87 6.09 -1.75
N GLU A 287 -1.26 7.26 -1.53
CA GLU A 287 -1.95 8.37 -0.86
C GLU A 287 -3.12 8.91 -1.70
N LYS A 288 -2.96 9.02 -3.03
CA LYS A 288 -4.06 9.35 -3.96
C LYS A 288 -5.20 8.33 -3.85
N ASN A 289 -4.91 7.03 -3.75
CA ASN A 289 -5.93 5.98 -3.62
C ASN A 289 -6.68 6.01 -2.28
N LYS A 290 -6.09 6.50 -1.19
CA LYS A 290 -6.82 6.73 0.08
C LYS A 290 -7.87 7.83 -0.04
N GLN A 291 -7.65 8.80 -0.93
CA GLN A 291 -8.58 9.90 -1.24
C GLN A 291 -9.64 9.52 -2.28
N ARG A 292 -9.50 8.34 -2.92
CA ARG A 292 -10.45 7.79 -3.88
C ARG A 292 -11.42 6.83 -3.20
N ASP A 293 -12.66 6.85 -3.69
CA ASP A 293 -13.66 5.81 -3.44
C ASP A 293 -13.14 4.44 -3.91
N GLU A 294 -13.63 3.38 -3.28
CA GLU A 294 -13.07 2.03 -3.42
C GLU A 294 -13.09 1.49 -4.85
N SER A 295 -14.12 1.85 -5.63
CA SER A 295 -14.27 1.51 -7.04
C SER A 295 -13.34 2.27 -8.00
N GLU A 296 -12.72 3.37 -7.55
CA GLU A 296 -11.79 4.19 -8.34
C GLU A 296 -10.31 3.97 -7.96
N ARG A 297 -10.02 3.07 -7.01
CA ARG A 297 -8.65 2.76 -6.61
C ARG A 297 -7.94 1.96 -7.70
N VAL A 298 -6.85 2.52 -8.21
CA VAL A 298 -5.95 1.83 -9.15
C VAL A 298 -5.01 0.93 -8.34
N PRO A 299 -4.73 -0.33 -8.73
CA PRO A 299 -3.75 -1.17 -8.05
C PRO A 299 -2.40 -0.45 -7.86
N VAL A 300 -1.84 -0.49 -6.65
CA VAL A 300 -0.51 0.06 -6.35
C VAL A 300 0.50 -1.08 -6.45
N GLU A 301 1.07 -1.25 -7.64
CA GLU A 301 1.94 -2.39 -7.97
C GLU A 301 3.23 -1.88 -8.61
N LEU A 302 4.36 -2.47 -8.22
CA LEU A 302 5.65 -2.15 -8.81
C LEU A 302 5.79 -2.79 -10.19
N ASP A 303 5.99 -2.00 -11.25
CA ASP A 303 6.43 -2.55 -12.53
C ASP A 303 7.91 -2.93 -12.45
N ALA A 304 8.14 -4.22 -12.17
CA ALA A 304 9.47 -4.79 -12.06
C ALA A 304 10.27 -4.76 -13.38
N ARG A 305 9.61 -4.62 -14.54
CA ARG A 305 10.26 -4.54 -15.86
C ARG A 305 10.72 -3.11 -16.13
N GLN A 306 9.85 -2.13 -15.87
CA GLN A 306 10.21 -0.71 -15.99
C GLN A 306 11.34 -0.36 -15.03
N LEU A 307 11.25 -0.78 -13.75
CA LEU A 307 12.32 -0.59 -12.76
C LEU A 307 13.66 -1.19 -13.22
N VAL A 308 13.65 -2.37 -13.86
CA VAL A 308 14.87 -2.99 -14.41
C VAL A 308 15.39 -2.21 -15.62
N SER A 309 14.52 -1.68 -16.49
CA SER A 309 14.93 -0.88 -17.65
C SER A 309 15.55 0.46 -17.23
N ASP A 310 14.92 1.18 -16.30
CA ASP A 310 15.41 2.46 -15.78
C ASP A 310 16.70 2.27 -14.98
N GLY A 311 16.73 1.25 -14.12
CA GLY A 311 17.93 0.84 -13.39
C GLY A 311 19.07 0.42 -14.32
N ALA A 312 18.76 -0.26 -15.43
CA ALA A 312 19.74 -0.60 -16.45
C ALA A 312 20.31 0.64 -17.13
N ALA A 313 19.47 1.60 -17.52
CA ALA A 313 19.93 2.84 -18.14
C ALA A 313 20.80 3.69 -17.19
N ALA A 314 20.40 3.80 -15.92
CA ALA A 314 21.13 4.56 -14.91
C ALA A 314 22.49 3.91 -14.54
N ILE A 315 22.53 2.58 -14.38
CA ILE A 315 23.79 1.85 -14.17
C ILE A 315 24.68 1.94 -15.40
N ALA A 316 24.13 1.76 -16.61
CA ALA A 316 24.86 1.85 -17.87
C ALA A 316 25.57 3.23 -18.01
N GLN A 317 24.85 4.32 -17.70
CA GLN A 317 25.43 5.66 -17.64
C GLN A 317 26.55 5.77 -16.60
N ALA A 318 26.36 5.26 -15.37
CA ALA A 318 27.37 5.28 -14.31
C ALA A 318 28.65 4.52 -14.69
N ILE A 319 28.52 3.36 -15.35
CA ILE A 319 29.67 2.57 -15.79
C ILE A 319 30.28 3.08 -17.11
N ALA A 320 29.65 4.06 -17.77
CA ALA A 320 30.01 4.61 -19.07
C ALA A 320 29.98 3.58 -20.23
N VAL A 321 28.92 2.78 -20.27
CA VAL A 321 28.64 1.78 -21.32
C VAL A 321 27.23 2.01 -21.87
N PRO A 322 26.93 1.89 -23.17
CA PRO A 322 25.56 1.97 -23.69
C PRO A 322 24.64 0.86 -23.15
N THR A 323 23.36 1.15 -22.89
CA THR A 323 22.43 0.21 -22.24
C THR A 323 22.30 -1.13 -22.97
N GLU A 324 22.09 -1.12 -24.30
CA GLU A 324 22.07 -2.35 -25.15
C GLU A 324 23.30 -3.24 -24.94
N ARG A 325 24.47 -2.63 -24.71
CA ARG A 325 25.72 -3.36 -24.47
C ARG A 325 25.84 -3.84 -23.05
N MET A 326 25.39 -3.07 -22.06
CA MET A 326 25.45 -3.48 -20.65
C MET A 326 24.65 -4.77 -20.43
N GLU A 327 23.45 -4.89 -20.99
CA GLU A 327 22.63 -6.10 -20.89
C GLU A 327 23.34 -7.32 -21.52
N ALA A 328 23.91 -7.15 -22.71
CA ALA A 328 24.68 -8.19 -23.39
C ALA A 328 25.94 -8.62 -22.59
N MET A 329 26.66 -7.65 -21.99
CA MET A 329 27.83 -7.91 -21.15
C MET A 329 27.45 -8.61 -19.84
N ALA A 330 26.33 -8.24 -19.22
CA ALA A 330 25.83 -8.85 -17.99
C ALA A 330 25.33 -10.29 -18.23
N ALA A 331 24.66 -10.54 -19.36
CA ALA A 331 24.28 -11.88 -19.80
C ALA A 331 25.51 -12.75 -20.08
N ALA A 332 26.50 -12.23 -20.84
CA ALA A 332 27.73 -12.94 -21.14
C ALA A 332 28.59 -13.25 -19.90
N LEU A 333 28.61 -12.35 -18.91
CA LEU A 333 29.25 -12.58 -17.61
C LEU A 333 28.50 -13.63 -16.77
N SER A 334 27.16 -13.64 -16.83
CA SER A 334 26.32 -14.64 -16.16
C SER A 334 26.51 -16.05 -16.74
N GLU A 335 26.67 -16.18 -18.06
CA GLU A 335 27.09 -17.45 -18.69
C GLU A 335 28.53 -17.84 -18.32
N ARG A 336 29.44 -16.86 -18.25
CA ARG A 336 30.89 -17.09 -18.21
C ARG A 336 31.57 -16.23 -17.12
N PRO A 337 31.39 -16.51 -15.82
CA PRO A 337 31.87 -15.65 -14.72
C PRO A 337 33.39 -15.38 -14.71
N ARG A 338 34.18 -16.25 -15.35
CA ARG A 338 35.64 -16.13 -15.49
C ARG A 338 36.11 -15.27 -16.67
N MET A 339 35.21 -14.71 -17.49
CA MET A 339 35.58 -13.81 -18.60
C MET A 339 36.45 -12.65 -18.09
N SER A 340 37.45 -12.22 -18.86
CA SER A 340 38.27 -11.06 -18.46
C SER A 340 37.57 -9.74 -18.79
N VAL A 341 37.97 -8.65 -18.14
CA VAL A 341 37.50 -7.29 -18.47
C VAL A 341 37.79 -6.96 -19.93
N LYS A 342 38.95 -7.39 -20.45
CA LYS A 342 39.31 -7.17 -21.85
C LYS A 342 38.36 -7.90 -22.81
N ASP A 343 37.94 -9.12 -22.48
CA ASP A 343 37.04 -9.88 -23.35
C ASP A 343 35.61 -9.32 -23.31
N LEU A 344 35.15 -8.87 -22.13
CA LEU A 344 33.89 -8.12 -21.99
C LEU A 344 33.88 -6.85 -22.87
N MET A 345 35.01 -6.12 -22.91
CA MET A 345 35.22 -4.96 -23.78
C MET A 345 35.61 -5.32 -25.24
N ASN A 346 35.66 -6.61 -25.61
CA ASN A 346 35.87 -7.06 -26.99
C ASN A 346 34.58 -7.60 -27.65
N LEU A 347 33.59 -8.04 -26.86
CA LEU A 347 32.21 -8.31 -27.33
C LEU A 347 31.59 -7.11 -28.08
N GLU A 348 32.16 -5.92 -27.87
CA GLU A 348 31.86 -4.67 -28.56
C GLU A 348 31.94 -4.75 -30.09
N GLN A 349 32.89 -5.52 -30.66
CA GLN A 349 33.24 -5.39 -32.08
C GLN A 349 32.44 -6.32 -33.01
N GLU A 350 32.10 -7.52 -32.56
CA GLU A 350 31.43 -8.52 -33.40
C GLU A 350 29.98 -8.13 -33.72
N SER A 351 29.27 -7.53 -32.77
CA SER A 351 27.85 -7.13 -32.91
C SER A 351 27.63 -6.06 -33.99
N VAL A 352 28.54 -5.09 -34.09
CA VAL A 352 28.50 -4.01 -35.10
C VAL A 352 28.83 -4.57 -36.49
N SER A 353 29.89 -5.40 -36.59
CA SER A 353 30.30 -6.03 -37.85
C SER A 353 29.21 -6.97 -38.40
N ALA A 354 28.55 -7.74 -37.53
CA ALA A 354 27.46 -8.64 -37.90
C ALA A 354 26.21 -7.91 -38.41
N ARG A 355 25.89 -6.71 -37.88
CA ARG A 355 24.82 -5.85 -38.41
C ARG A 355 25.22 -5.28 -39.78
N SER A 356 26.43 -4.74 -39.93
CA SER A 356 26.90 -4.13 -41.18
C SER A 356 27.07 -5.12 -42.35
N ALA A 357 27.28 -6.41 -42.06
CA ALA A 357 27.39 -7.46 -43.08
C ALA A 357 26.04 -7.93 -43.66
N ARG A 358 24.90 -7.52 -43.10
CA ARG A 358 23.55 -7.96 -43.52
C ARG A 358 22.81 -6.97 -44.42
N SER A 359 23.36 -5.78 -44.68
CA SER A 359 22.66 -4.68 -45.37
C SER A 359 23.09 -4.49 -46.84
N THR A 360 23.02 -5.54 -47.67
CA THR A 360 23.24 -5.41 -49.14
C THR A 360 22.30 -6.28 -49.98
N PRO A 361 21.22 -5.71 -50.55
CA PRO A 361 20.48 -6.32 -51.65
C PRO A 361 20.41 -5.39 -52.88
N GLY A 362 21.32 -5.61 -53.85
CA GLY A 362 21.26 -5.01 -55.20
C GLY A 362 21.66 -6.09 -56.21
N ARG A 363 20.72 -6.87 -56.76
CA ARG A 363 19.77 -6.53 -57.85
C ARG A 363 20.46 -6.42 -59.21
N GLN A 364 20.31 -7.47 -60.02
CA GLN A 364 20.07 -7.32 -61.46
C GLN A 364 19.26 -8.48 -62.00
N ASP A 365 18.60 -8.23 -63.12
CA ASP A 365 17.60 -9.07 -63.77
C ASP A 365 17.98 -9.25 -65.25
N GLN A 366 17.85 -10.48 -65.76
CA GLN A 366 17.74 -10.83 -67.17
C GLN A 366 17.46 -12.34 -67.31
N GLY A 367 16.54 -12.68 -68.23
CA GLY A 367 16.06 -14.05 -68.42
C GLY A 367 16.79 -14.85 -69.50
N GLY A 368 16.39 -16.12 -69.63
CA GLY A 368 16.81 -17.06 -70.68
C GLY A 368 15.99 -18.35 -70.59
N GLU A 369 15.63 -18.93 -71.73
CA GLU A 369 14.70 -20.06 -71.81
C GLU A 369 15.40 -21.45 -71.71
N ARG A 370 14.60 -22.51 -71.61
CA ARG A 370 15.04 -23.92 -71.51
C ARG A 370 15.75 -24.40 -72.79
N PRO A 371 16.51 -25.51 -72.71
CA PRO A 371 15.93 -26.78 -73.17
C PRO A 371 16.23 -28.02 -72.29
N ASN A 372 15.67 -29.17 -72.66
CA ASN A 372 15.72 -30.48 -71.97
C ASN A 372 17.03 -31.27 -72.25
N GLY A 373 17.29 -32.37 -71.51
CA GLY A 373 18.15 -33.45 -72.02
C GLY A 373 18.56 -34.59 -71.07
N ALA A 374 17.84 -35.73 -71.14
CA ALA A 374 18.27 -37.14 -71.02
C ALA A 374 19.33 -37.63 -69.99
N ASP A 375 18.86 -38.46 -69.05
CA ASP A 375 19.13 -39.92 -68.88
C ASP A 375 20.52 -40.55 -68.57
N ASP A 376 20.39 -41.67 -67.83
CA ASP A 376 21.17 -42.91 -67.76
C ASP A 376 22.51 -43.08 -66.97
N SER A 377 22.34 -43.48 -65.71
CA SER A 377 22.53 -44.87 -65.21
C SER A 377 23.92 -45.55 -65.06
N ALA A 378 23.94 -46.45 -64.07
CA ALA A 378 24.96 -47.46 -63.70
C ALA A 378 26.22 -46.97 -62.93
N ASN A 379 26.85 -47.77 -62.06
CA ASN A 379 26.66 -49.21 -61.81
C ASN A 379 26.70 -49.65 -60.31
N SER A 380 25.82 -50.60 -60.02
CA SER A 380 25.65 -51.58 -58.94
C SER A 380 26.91 -52.33 -58.43
N SER A 381 26.97 -53.05 -57.29
CA SER A 381 26.29 -53.03 -55.95
C SER A 381 27.14 -53.89 -54.93
N PRO A 382 26.66 -54.72 -53.95
CA PRO A 382 27.39 -54.99 -52.69
C PRO A 382 27.93 -56.45 -52.65
N PRO A 383 27.65 -57.44 -51.74
CA PRO A 383 26.71 -57.57 -50.60
C PRO A 383 27.41 -57.24 -49.24
N ASP A 384 26.95 -57.54 -48.01
CA ASP A 384 25.76 -58.20 -47.42
C ASP A 384 25.05 -57.20 -46.43
N ASN A 385 23.87 -57.39 -45.80
CA ASN A 385 23.02 -58.52 -45.34
C ASN A 385 23.42 -59.16 -43.98
N ASP A 386 22.51 -59.49 -43.05
CA ASP A 386 21.03 -59.44 -43.01
C ASP A 386 20.51 -58.28 -42.09
N GLY A 387 19.23 -57.89 -41.94
CA GLY A 387 17.90 -58.50 -42.16
C GLY A 387 17.19 -58.73 -40.79
N GLU A 388 15.93 -58.36 -40.52
CA GLU A 388 14.84 -57.80 -41.36
C GLU A 388 13.88 -56.89 -40.57
N SER A 389 13.19 -55.97 -41.28
CA SER A 389 11.78 -55.52 -41.04
C SER A 389 11.39 -54.77 -39.74
N SER A 390 10.42 -53.83 -39.73
CA SER A 390 9.80 -53.05 -40.81
C SER A 390 9.18 -51.73 -40.31
N ALA A 391 8.81 -50.88 -41.28
CA ALA A 391 8.33 -49.49 -41.17
C ALA A 391 7.20 -49.17 -40.16
N GLY A 392 7.10 -47.90 -39.72
CA GLY A 392 6.03 -47.47 -38.82
C GLY A 392 5.90 -45.98 -38.48
N ARG A 393 5.88 -45.09 -39.48
CA ARG A 393 5.28 -43.72 -39.50
C ARG A 393 4.76 -43.13 -38.16
N ARG A 394 5.36 -42.02 -37.68
CA ARG A 394 4.83 -41.21 -36.56
C ARG A 394 3.42 -40.65 -36.83
N PRO A 395 2.51 -40.68 -35.86
CA PRO A 395 1.49 -39.66 -35.62
C PRO A 395 1.78 -38.90 -34.29
N ASP A 396 1.13 -37.75 -34.11
CA ASP A 396 1.11 -37.02 -32.83
C ASP A 396 0.32 -37.77 -31.75
N PHE A 397 0.70 -37.59 -30.47
CA PHE A 397 -0.16 -37.97 -29.34
C PHE A 397 0.00 -37.04 -28.13
N GLU A 398 -1.14 -36.73 -27.53
CA GLU A 398 -1.29 -35.84 -26.37
C GLU A 398 -0.72 -36.47 -25.09
N GLN A 399 -0.20 -35.64 -24.19
CA GLN A 399 0.21 -36.10 -22.85
C GLN A 399 -1.01 -36.36 -21.97
N ARG A 400 -1.19 -37.61 -21.54
CA ARG A 400 -2.18 -37.97 -20.52
C ARG A 400 -1.72 -37.54 -19.12
N PRO A 401 -2.62 -37.05 -18.24
CA PRO A 401 -2.27 -36.73 -16.86
C PRO A 401 -1.90 -38.00 -16.07
N LEU A 402 -0.99 -37.84 -15.11
CA LEU A 402 -0.56 -38.93 -14.20
C LEU A 402 -1.64 -39.27 -13.17
N GLY A 403 -1.77 -40.56 -12.87
CA GLY A 403 -2.77 -41.09 -11.94
C GLY A 403 -2.44 -40.86 -10.45
N ALA A 404 -3.47 -40.88 -9.62
CA ALA A 404 -3.35 -40.73 -8.17
C ALA A 404 -2.82 -42.00 -7.49
N MET A 405 -2.14 -41.82 -6.35
CA MET A 405 -1.81 -42.87 -5.37
C MET A 405 -2.29 -42.45 -3.96
N PRO A 406 -2.56 -43.40 -3.04
CA PRO A 406 -3.66 -43.20 -2.09
C PRO A 406 -3.25 -43.03 -0.62
N GLY A 407 -4.15 -42.41 0.14
CA GLY A 407 -4.34 -42.70 1.57
C GLY A 407 -4.16 -41.53 2.54
N VAL A 408 -5.26 -41.07 3.15
CA VAL A 408 -5.50 -41.18 4.60
C VAL A 408 -6.98 -40.87 4.92
N ILE A 409 -7.51 -41.59 5.91
CA ILE A 409 -8.89 -41.56 6.44
C ILE A 409 -9.12 -40.28 7.27
N GLY A 410 -10.30 -39.66 7.38
CA GLY A 410 -11.60 -39.90 6.74
C GLY A 410 -12.79 -39.38 7.58
N GLY A 411 -13.90 -38.98 6.92
CA GLY A 411 -15.13 -38.46 7.55
C GLY A 411 -15.12 -36.94 7.82
N THR A 412 -16.22 -36.19 7.76
CA THR A 412 -17.66 -36.54 7.56
C THR A 412 -18.28 -35.79 6.35
N ALA A 413 -19.56 -36.03 6.03
CA ALA A 413 -20.09 -35.82 4.67
C ALA A 413 -21.43 -35.04 4.57
N MET A 414 -21.46 -34.09 3.62
CA MET A 414 -22.62 -33.66 2.79
C MET A 414 -23.87 -33.05 3.48
N PRO A 415 -24.83 -32.43 2.75
CA PRO A 415 -24.88 -32.03 1.34
C PRO A 415 -24.90 -30.48 1.16
N GLY A 416 -24.91 -29.88 -0.04
CA GLY A 416 -24.89 -30.45 -1.39
C GLY A 416 -26.15 -30.13 -2.23
N HIS A 417 -26.17 -28.97 -2.90
CA HIS A 417 -27.08 -28.64 -4.02
C HIS A 417 -26.26 -27.95 -5.12
N GLY A 418 -26.50 -28.32 -6.38
CA GLY A 418 -25.62 -27.98 -7.50
C GLY A 418 -26.10 -26.81 -8.36
N ALA A 419 -25.15 -26.11 -8.97
CA ALA A 419 -25.39 -25.19 -10.07
C ALA A 419 -24.92 -25.83 -11.39
N ALA A 420 -25.78 -25.82 -12.41
CA ALA A 420 -25.41 -26.19 -13.77
C ALA A 420 -25.07 -24.91 -14.55
N HIS A 421 -23.93 -24.88 -15.24
CA HIS A 421 -23.66 -23.86 -16.25
C HIS A 421 -24.52 -24.11 -17.49
N PRO A 422 -25.00 -23.03 -18.13
CA PRO A 422 -24.80 -22.94 -19.57
C PRO A 422 -24.41 -21.53 -20.05
N GLY A 423 -23.76 -21.49 -21.22
CA GLY A 423 -23.82 -20.34 -22.13
C GLY A 423 -22.72 -19.28 -21.98
N LEU A 424 -21.89 -19.14 -23.04
CA LEU A 424 -21.25 -17.86 -23.33
C LEU A 424 -22.33 -16.89 -23.81
N GLY A 425 -22.48 -15.76 -23.11
CA GLY A 425 -23.30 -14.63 -23.53
C GLY A 425 -22.42 -13.41 -23.80
N SER A 426 -22.78 -12.61 -24.80
CA SER A 426 -22.09 -11.38 -25.20
C SER A 426 -21.85 -10.42 -24.03
N LEU A 427 -20.61 -9.92 -23.90
CA LEU A 427 -20.29 -8.79 -23.04
C LEU A 427 -21.10 -7.55 -23.49
N PRO A 428 -21.84 -6.87 -22.58
CA PRO A 428 -22.51 -5.62 -22.92
C PRO A 428 -21.49 -4.48 -22.99
N HIS A 429 -21.59 -3.65 -24.03
CA HIS A 429 -20.65 -2.56 -24.30
C HIS A 429 -20.85 -1.33 -23.38
N THR A 430 -21.83 -1.37 -22.46
CA THR A 430 -22.32 -0.23 -21.68
C THR A 430 -21.47 0.12 -20.46
N THR A 431 -20.76 -0.86 -19.89
CA THR A 431 -20.13 -0.73 -18.57
C THR A 431 -19.07 0.36 -18.48
N THR A 432 -18.36 0.66 -19.57
CA THR A 432 -17.37 1.74 -19.63
C THR A 432 -17.99 3.13 -19.75
N GLU A 433 -19.01 3.32 -20.59
CA GLU A 433 -19.70 4.62 -20.70
C GLU A 433 -20.55 4.95 -19.48
N GLU A 434 -21.26 3.97 -18.92
CA GLU A 434 -22.01 4.12 -17.67
C GLU A 434 -21.07 4.50 -16.52
N SER A 435 -19.90 3.85 -16.42
CA SER A 435 -18.87 4.21 -15.42
C SER A 435 -18.27 5.59 -15.67
N ARG A 436 -17.97 5.98 -16.93
CA ARG A 436 -17.46 7.33 -17.28
C ARG A 436 -18.48 8.40 -16.91
N SER A 437 -19.76 8.19 -17.20
CA SER A 437 -20.85 9.11 -16.89
C SER A 437 -21.14 9.25 -15.39
N GLN A 438 -21.11 8.14 -14.64
CA GLN A 438 -21.21 8.17 -13.17
C GLN A 438 -20.03 8.93 -12.55
N ARG A 439 -18.80 8.64 -13.00
CA ARG A 439 -17.59 9.30 -12.51
C ARG A 439 -17.56 10.80 -12.80
N ARG A 440 -18.00 11.22 -14.00
CA ARG A 440 -18.21 12.64 -14.35
C ARG A 440 -19.20 13.29 -13.38
N THR A 441 -20.38 12.71 -13.21
CA THR A 441 -21.41 13.21 -12.29
C THR A 441 -20.87 13.40 -10.87
N ARG A 442 -20.08 12.44 -10.37
CA ARG A 442 -19.41 12.52 -9.07
C ARG A 442 -18.40 13.67 -9.00
N LEU A 443 -17.55 13.85 -10.01
CA LEU A 443 -16.55 14.94 -10.04
C LEU A 443 -17.20 16.33 -10.10
N HIS A 444 -18.25 16.54 -10.89
CA HIS A 444 -19.00 17.82 -10.86
C HIS A 444 -19.73 18.05 -9.53
N GLY A 445 -20.22 16.99 -8.88
CA GLY A 445 -20.73 17.06 -7.51
C GLY A 445 -19.68 17.52 -6.50
N GLU A 446 -18.43 17.05 -6.65
CA GLU A 446 -17.30 17.49 -5.82
C GLU A 446 -16.88 18.95 -6.11
N ILE A 447 -16.90 19.40 -7.38
CA ILE A 447 -16.70 20.82 -7.73
C ILE A 447 -17.74 21.70 -7.03
N ARG A 448 -19.03 21.34 -7.08
CA ARG A 448 -20.11 22.10 -6.42
C ARG A 448 -19.92 22.16 -4.91
N HIS A 449 -19.64 21.03 -4.25
CA HIS A 449 -19.31 21.01 -2.81
C HIS A 449 -18.09 21.89 -2.48
N LEU A 450 -17.05 21.88 -3.32
CA LEU A 450 -15.86 22.72 -3.07
C LEU A 450 -16.17 24.21 -3.24
N PHE A 451 -17.04 24.60 -4.17
CA PHE A 451 -17.55 25.96 -4.26
C PHE A 451 -18.40 26.35 -3.04
N GLU A 452 -19.23 25.45 -2.50
CA GLU A 452 -19.99 25.68 -1.26
C GLU A 452 -19.05 25.93 -0.07
N GLU A 453 -17.95 25.18 0.08
CA GLU A 453 -16.96 25.42 1.14
C GLU A 453 -16.14 26.70 0.90
N ILE A 454 -15.67 26.95 -0.33
CA ILE A 454 -14.94 28.16 -0.69
C ILE A 454 -15.77 29.42 -0.40
N ASN A 455 -17.06 29.40 -0.74
CA ASN A 455 -17.98 30.52 -0.55
C ASN A 455 -18.20 30.90 0.93
N LYS A 456 -17.93 29.99 1.89
CA LYS A 456 -17.98 30.30 3.33
C LYS A 456 -16.79 31.15 3.81
N ILE A 457 -15.71 31.21 3.03
CA ILE A 457 -14.45 31.87 3.38
C ILE A 457 -14.20 33.09 2.48
N ALA A 458 -14.46 32.94 1.18
CA ALA A 458 -14.38 33.97 0.16
C ALA A 458 -15.70 33.92 -0.65
N PRO A 459 -16.73 34.70 -0.25
CA PRO A 459 -18.04 34.69 -0.89
C PRO A 459 -17.94 34.99 -2.39
N ILE A 460 -18.37 34.05 -3.23
CA ILE A 460 -18.12 34.06 -4.68
C ILE A 460 -19.27 33.45 -5.49
N PHE A 461 -20.24 32.80 -4.83
CA PHE A 461 -21.32 32.05 -5.51
C PHE A 461 -22.29 32.96 -6.29
N ASP A 462 -22.33 34.26 -6.00
CA ASP A 462 -23.06 35.26 -6.80
C ASP A 462 -22.38 35.58 -8.15
N ALA A 463 -21.11 35.18 -8.31
CA ALA A 463 -20.33 35.31 -9.53
C ALA A 463 -20.09 33.97 -10.25
N VAL A 464 -20.53 32.82 -9.72
CA VAL A 464 -20.33 31.51 -10.37
C VAL A 464 -21.61 31.08 -11.08
N LEU A 465 -21.51 30.81 -12.38
CA LEU A 465 -22.61 30.34 -13.22
C LEU A 465 -22.37 28.90 -13.66
N GLU A 466 -23.34 28.00 -13.45
CA GLU A 466 -23.31 26.65 -14.01
C GLU A 466 -23.58 26.71 -15.52
N VAL A 467 -22.65 26.14 -16.31
CA VAL A 467 -22.69 26.11 -17.78
C VAL A 467 -22.07 24.78 -18.22
N ASP A 468 -22.89 23.79 -18.55
CA ASP A 468 -22.43 22.40 -18.80
C ASP A 468 -21.43 22.31 -19.96
N GLU A 469 -21.51 23.19 -20.96
CA GLU A 469 -20.60 23.28 -22.10
C GLU A 469 -19.21 23.84 -21.76
N MET A 470 -19.05 24.47 -20.60
CA MET A 470 -17.73 24.88 -20.11
C MET A 470 -16.89 23.65 -19.72
N PRO A 471 -15.55 23.71 -19.83
CA PRO A 471 -14.69 22.56 -19.56
C PRO A 471 -14.94 21.90 -18.21
N PHE A 472 -15.21 22.69 -17.16
CA PHE A 472 -15.49 22.21 -15.80
C PHE A 472 -16.96 22.36 -15.36
N GLY A 473 -17.88 22.66 -16.29
CA GLY A 473 -19.30 22.88 -16.00
C GLY A 473 -19.64 24.24 -15.37
N PHE A 474 -18.70 25.19 -15.34
CA PHE A 474 -18.94 26.54 -14.82
C PHE A 474 -18.20 27.63 -15.61
N MET A 475 -18.72 28.86 -15.55
CA MET A 475 -17.98 30.09 -15.82
C MET A 475 -18.08 31.05 -14.63
N VAL A 476 -17.25 32.08 -14.62
CA VAL A 476 -17.24 33.13 -13.60
C VAL A 476 -17.68 34.46 -14.24
N GLU A 477 -18.81 34.98 -13.79
CA GLU A 477 -19.36 36.27 -14.19
C GLU A 477 -18.64 37.42 -13.48
N ILE A 478 -18.64 38.60 -14.09
CA ILE A 478 -18.12 39.84 -13.49
C ILE A 478 -19.16 40.35 -12.47
N PRO A 479 -18.85 40.45 -11.16
CA PRO A 479 -19.81 40.89 -10.14
C PRO A 479 -20.07 42.40 -10.20
N ASP A 480 -21.20 42.85 -9.67
CA ASP A 480 -21.55 44.28 -9.57
C ASP A 480 -20.59 45.08 -8.67
N SER A 481 -19.97 44.40 -7.70
CA SER A 481 -18.94 44.95 -6.82
C SER A 481 -18.18 43.81 -6.17
N MET A 482 -16.85 43.94 -6.01
CA MET A 482 -16.08 43.04 -5.14
C MET A 482 -16.33 43.29 -3.65
N ALA A 483 -16.61 44.53 -3.25
CA ALA A 483 -16.80 44.90 -1.84
C ALA A 483 -18.24 44.68 -1.33
N ARG A 484 -19.19 44.31 -2.19
CA ARG A 484 -20.60 44.13 -1.83
C ARG A 484 -21.24 42.90 -2.49
N ILE A 485 -22.24 42.33 -1.83
CA ILE A 485 -23.14 41.29 -2.38
C ILE A 485 -24.57 41.75 -2.10
N GLY A 486 -25.22 42.32 -3.11
CA GLY A 486 -26.49 43.04 -2.95
C GLY A 486 -26.38 44.16 -1.90
N ASP A 487 -27.21 44.07 -0.86
CA ASP A 487 -27.22 45.04 0.24
C ASP A 487 -26.10 44.83 1.27
N ILE A 488 -25.43 43.68 1.26
CA ILE A 488 -24.36 43.33 2.21
C ILE A 488 -23.03 43.96 1.77
N GLU A 489 -22.32 44.58 2.69
CA GLU A 489 -20.96 45.10 2.52
C GLU A 489 -19.94 44.17 3.17
N LEU A 490 -18.82 43.91 2.49
CA LEU A 490 -17.76 42.98 2.90
C LEU A 490 -16.57 43.73 3.49
N ASP A 491 -15.86 43.12 4.44
CA ASP A 491 -14.64 43.70 4.99
C ASP A 491 -13.45 43.63 4.00
N GLU A 492 -12.40 44.39 4.28
CA GLU A 492 -11.19 44.52 3.44
C GLU A 492 -10.41 43.20 3.24
N ARG A 493 -10.45 42.26 4.20
CA ARG A 493 -9.82 40.94 4.07
C ARG A 493 -10.69 40.03 3.20
N THR A 494 -11.99 39.96 3.49
CA THR A 494 -12.94 39.15 2.70
C THR A 494 -12.99 39.63 1.24
N THR A 495 -12.96 40.95 1.00
CA THR A 495 -12.89 41.56 -0.34
C THR A 495 -11.62 41.14 -1.08
N ARG A 496 -10.42 41.20 -0.45
CA ARG A 496 -9.17 40.75 -1.08
C ARG A 496 -9.16 39.26 -1.41
N LEU A 497 -9.67 38.41 -0.50
CA LEU A 497 -9.79 36.97 -0.74
C LEU A 497 -10.76 36.72 -1.91
N ARG A 498 -11.89 37.43 -1.95
CA ARG A 498 -12.89 37.37 -3.04
C ARG A 498 -12.31 37.76 -4.40
N THR A 499 -11.63 38.90 -4.50
CA THR A 499 -10.97 39.31 -5.76
C THR A 499 -9.90 38.30 -6.19
N SER A 500 -9.13 37.75 -5.25
CA SER A 500 -8.07 36.79 -5.56
C SER A 500 -8.60 35.43 -6.02
N ILE A 501 -9.67 34.92 -5.40
CA ILE A 501 -10.31 33.66 -5.83
C ILE A 501 -11.08 33.85 -7.14
N TRP A 502 -11.69 35.02 -7.38
CA TRP A 502 -12.35 35.34 -8.65
C TRP A 502 -11.36 35.21 -9.81
N TRP A 503 -10.20 35.89 -9.74
CA TRP A 503 -9.19 35.81 -10.80
C TRP A 503 -8.71 34.38 -11.04
N LEU A 504 -8.46 33.60 -9.97
CA LEU A 504 -8.05 32.20 -10.09
C LEU A 504 -9.12 31.33 -10.75
N LEU A 505 -10.39 31.45 -10.35
CA LEU A 505 -11.49 30.68 -10.93
C LEU A 505 -11.78 31.08 -12.39
N THR A 506 -11.68 32.37 -12.73
CA THR A 506 -11.80 32.89 -14.10
C THR A 506 -10.70 32.32 -15.01
N THR A 507 -9.47 32.19 -14.53
CA THR A 507 -8.39 31.52 -15.28
C THR A 507 -8.62 30.01 -15.38
N LEU A 508 -9.07 29.35 -14.31
CA LEU A 508 -9.25 27.89 -14.27
C LEU A 508 -10.49 27.39 -15.04
N SER A 509 -11.56 28.18 -15.17
CA SER A 509 -12.75 27.81 -15.95
C SER A 509 -12.45 27.58 -17.43
N GLY A 510 -11.43 28.27 -17.96
CA GLY A 510 -11.07 28.29 -19.38
C GLY A 510 -11.78 29.35 -20.20
N GLN A 511 -12.63 30.21 -19.61
CA GLN A 511 -13.39 31.25 -20.35
C GLN A 511 -12.50 32.32 -21.01
N VAL A 512 -11.25 32.41 -20.58
CA VAL A 512 -10.20 33.29 -21.15
C VAL A 512 -9.46 32.66 -22.34
N GLN A 513 -9.78 31.43 -22.74
CA GLN A 513 -9.18 30.77 -23.90
C GLN A 513 -10.09 30.90 -25.12
N ASP A 514 -9.60 31.47 -26.22
CA ASP A 514 -10.41 31.73 -27.41
C ASP A 514 -11.06 30.46 -27.99
N SER A 515 -10.38 29.31 -27.94
CA SER A 515 -10.89 28.03 -28.41
C SER A 515 -12.01 27.44 -27.54
N VAL A 516 -12.05 27.78 -26.25
CA VAL A 516 -13.18 27.45 -25.36
C VAL A 516 -14.30 28.47 -25.57
N TRP A 517 -13.95 29.75 -25.54
CA TRP A 517 -14.90 30.86 -25.65
C TRP A 517 -15.67 30.86 -26.98
N ALA A 518 -15.01 30.55 -28.09
CA ALA A 518 -15.65 30.43 -29.40
C ALA A 518 -16.78 29.39 -29.44
N ARG A 519 -16.71 28.34 -28.60
CA ARG A 519 -17.75 27.30 -28.48
C ARG A 519 -18.93 27.76 -27.64
N VAL A 520 -18.69 28.49 -26.53
CA VAL A 520 -19.74 28.82 -25.55
C VAL A 520 -20.40 30.19 -25.74
N ARG A 521 -19.74 31.17 -26.40
CA ARG A 521 -20.25 32.55 -26.58
C ARG A 521 -21.58 32.69 -27.33
N ALA A 522 -22.02 31.62 -28.01
CA ALA A 522 -23.29 31.58 -28.74
C ALA A 522 -24.46 31.04 -27.90
N LEU A 523 -24.20 30.52 -26.69
CA LEU A 523 -25.21 29.94 -25.82
C LEU A 523 -26.06 31.04 -25.16
N PRO A 524 -27.40 30.94 -25.14
CA PRO A 524 -28.27 31.93 -24.50
C PRO A 524 -27.91 32.35 -23.06
N PRO A 525 -27.56 31.44 -22.12
CA PRO A 525 -27.15 31.86 -20.78
C PRO A 525 -25.84 32.65 -20.77
N VAL A 526 -24.91 32.33 -21.68
CA VAL A 526 -23.63 33.03 -21.81
C VAL A 526 -23.82 34.42 -22.43
N GLN A 527 -24.70 34.56 -23.42
CA GLN A 527 -25.03 35.86 -24.04
C GLN A 527 -25.69 36.85 -23.07
N ALA A 528 -26.35 36.36 -22.03
CA ALA A 528 -26.92 37.20 -20.97
C ALA A 528 -25.86 37.80 -20.02
N THR A 529 -24.61 37.31 -20.05
CA THR A 529 -23.56 37.74 -19.10
C THR A 529 -23.00 39.14 -19.39
N ARG A 530 -22.58 39.84 -18.34
CA ARG A 530 -21.75 41.04 -18.44
C ARG A 530 -20.44 40.74 -19.14
N TRP A 531 -19.82 39.60 -18.88
CA TRP A 531 -18.63 39.14 -19.62
C TRP A 531 -18.83 39.20 -21.14
N ALA A 532 -19.88 38.58 -21.68
CA ALA A 532 -20.17 38.60 -23.11
C ALA A 532 -20.55 40.00 -23.61
N GLN A 533 -21.39 40.73 -22.88
CA GLN A 533 -21.85 42.07 -23.27
C GLN A 533 -20.72 43.12 -23.30
N GLN A 534 -19.71 42.99 -22.43
CA GLN A 534 -18.56 43.87 -22.40
C GLN A 534 -17.53 43.51 -23.49
N GLN A 535 -17.31 42.21 -23.78
CA GLN A 535 -16.46 41.82 -24.91
C GLN A 535 -16.96 42.32 -26.28
N LEU A 536 -18.28 42.42 -26.48
CA LEU A 536 -18.88 43.00 -27.69
C LEU A 536 -18.52 44.48 -27.91
N GLN A 537 -17.98 45.17 -26.89
CA GLN A 537 -17.52 46.56 -26.97
C GLN A 537 -16.04 46.67 -27.39
N GLY A 538 -15.36 45.53 -27.59
CA GLY A 538 -13.94 45.44 -27.94
C GLY A 538 -13.01 45.22 -26.74
N SER A 539 -11.86 44.61 -27.00
CA SER A 539 -10.89 44.18 -25.99
C SER A 539 -10.42 45.30 -25.04
N ALA A 540 -10.25 46.52 -25.54
CA ALA A 540 -9.88 47.68 -24.71
C ALA A 540 -10.99 48.09 -23.72
N ALA A 541 -12.24 48.22 -24.17
CA ALA A 541 -13.37 48.56 -23.31
C ALA A 541 -13.69 47.44 -22.30
N PHE A 542 -13.53 46.18 -22.72
CA PHE A 542 -13.62 45.02 -21.85
C PHE A 542 -12.57 45.05 -20.74
N GLN A 543 -11.31 45.36 -21.08
CA GLN A 543 -10.22 45.50 -20.12
C GLN A 543 -10.47 46.65 -19.12
N GLU A 544 -10.89 47.83 -19.58
CA GLU A 544 -11.21 48.96 -18.71
C GLU A 544 -12.37 48.62 -17.74
N SER A 545 -13.40 47.93 -18.22
CA SER A 545 -14.54 47.52 -17.40
C SER A 545 -14.18 46.45 -16.36
N LEU A 546 -13.37 45.45 -16.73
CA LEU A 546 -12.81 44.47 -15.79
C LEU A 546 -11.95 45.15 -14.72
N ILE A 547 -11.07 46.07 -15.11
CA ILE A 547 -10.23 46.84 -14.18
C ILE A 547 -11.10 47.63 -13.19
N ALA A 548 -12.20 48.24 -13.64
CA ALA A 548 -13.10 49.02 -12.80
C ALA A 548 -13.99 48.18 -11.85
N GLN A 549 -14.42 46.98 -12.27
CA GLN A 549 -15.35 46.13 -11.52
C GLN A 549 -14.64 45.10 -10.62
N VAL A 550 -13.47 44.62 -11.03
CA VAL A 550 -12.71 43.53 -10.38
C VAL A 550 -11.42 44.04 -9.72
N GLY A 551 -10.71 44.97 -10.37
CA GLY A 551 -9.43 45.52 -9.92
C GLY A 551 -8.21 45.01 -10.71
N ALA A 552 -7.29 45.92 -11.03
CA ALA A 552 -6.13 45.66 -11.90
C ALA A 552 -4.93 44.96 -11.23
N GLU A 553 -4.79 45.04 -9.90
CA GLU A 553 -3.53 44.72 -9.18
C GLU A 553 -3.08 43.25 -9.30
N LEU A 554 -3.97 42.37 -9.76
CA LEU A 554 -3.79 40.92 -9.73
C LEU A 554 -3.71 40.24 -11.11
N ALA A 555 -3.79 40.98 -12.21
CA ALA A 555 -3.71 40.45 -13.57
C ALA A 555 -2.89 41.34 -14.53
N ILE A 556 -2.19 40.71 -15.47
CA ILE A 556 -1.59 41.42 -16.63
C ILE A 556 -2.46 41.15 -17.85
N TYR A 557 -2.71 42.20 -18.64
CA TYR A 557 -3.51 42.19 -19.87
C TYR A 557 -2.65 42.66 -21.05
N GLY A 558 -2.92 42.13 -22.25
CA GLY A 558 -2.29 42.59 -23.47
C GLY A 558 -3.14 42.31 -24.71
N PRO A 559 -3.42 43.30 -25.57
CA PRO A 559 -3.97 43.06 -26.90
C PRO A 559 -2.86 42.60 -27.85
N LEU A 560 -2.95 41.39 -28.38
CA LEU A 560 -1.96 40.85 -29.33
C LEU A 560 -1.98 41.54 -30.71
N ALA A 561 -3.10 42.20 -31.07
CA ALA A 561 -3.19 43.08 -32.24
C ALA A 561 -4.26 44.17 -32.06
N PRO A 562 -4.07 45.40 -32.59
CA PRO A 562 -5.14 46.40 -32.68
C PRO A 562 -6.30 45.89 -33.55
N GLY A 563 -7.49 45.76 -32.96
CA GLY A 563 -8.67 45.20 -33.63
C GLY A 563 -8.86 43.68 -33.46
N GLY A 564 -7.98 43.00 -32.71
CA GLY A 564 -8.21 41.62 -32.27
C GLY A 564 -9.24 41.53 -31.15
N THR A 565 -9.99 40.43 -31.14
CA THR A 565 -10.84 40.00 -30.00
C THR A 565 -10.02 39.47 -28.82
N ASP A 566 -8.80 39.05 -29.12
CA ASP A 566 -7.98 38.14 -28.35
C ASP A 566 -7.45 38.86 -27.09
N PHE A 567 -7.68 38.26 -25.92
CA PHE A 567 -7.49 38.89 -24.61
C PHE A 567 -6.89 37.88 -23.61
N GLU A 568 -5.59 37.98 -23.39
CA GLU A 568 -4.90 37.13 -22.42
C GLU A 568 -5.02 37.68 -20.99
N VAL A 569 -5.31 36.80 -20.03
CA VAL A 569 -5.33 37.09 -18.59
C VAL A 569 -4.21 36.31 -17.91
N PHE A 570 -3.14 37.00 -17.54
CA PHE A 570 -2.07 36.40 -16.74
C PHE A 570 -2.33 36.60 -15.26
N LEU A 571 -2.66 35.51 -14.55
CA LEU A 571 -2.87 35.51 -13.11
C LEU A 571 -1.57 35.83 -12.36
N SER A 572 -1.58 36.87 -11.53
CA SER A 572 -0.40 37.26 -10.75
C SER A 572 -0.03 36.21 -9.68
N GLY A 573 1.28 36.10 -9.41
CA GLY A 573 1.78 35.31 -8.27
C GLY A 573 1.25 35.81 -6.92
N HIS A 574 0.85 37.09 -6.81
CA HIS A 574 0.26 37.63 -5.59
C HIS A 574 -1.16 37.11 -5.34
N ALA A 575 -1.99 36.96 -6.39
CA ALA A 575 -3.32 36.35 -6.27
C ALA A 575 -3.21 34.88 -5.83
N ILE A 576 -2.33 34.12 -6.48
CA ILE A 576 -2.05 32.71 -6.17
C ILE A 576 -1.57 32.57 -4.72
N TRP A 577 -0.61 33.39 -4.30
CA TRP A 577 -0.12 33.39 -2.92
C TRP A 577 -1.21 33.74 -1.90
N THR A 578 -2.02 34.78 -2.17
CA THR A 578 -3.10 35.23 -1.27
C THR A 578 -4.15 34.14 -1.07
N VAL A 579 -4.48 33.38 -2.12
CA VAL A 579 -5.41 32.24 -2.03
C VAL A 579 -4.80 31.03 -1.32
N LEU A 580 -3.55 30.67 -1.63
CA LEU A 580 -2.91 29.46 -1.11
C LEU A 580 -2.35 29.60 0.31
N ALA A 581 -1.98 30.81 0.74
CA ALA A 581 -1.48 31.10 2.08
C ALA A 581 -2.60 31.26 3.13
N GLU A 582 -3.85 31.46 2.71
CA GLU A 582 -5.02 31.53 3.60
C GLU A 582 -5.35 30.11 4.13
N PRO A 583 -5.19 29.81 5.44
CA PRO A 583 -5.12 28.43 5.93
C PRO A 583 -6.37 27.56 5.69
N GLN A 584 -7.54 28.17 5.51
CA GLN A 584 -8.79 27.44 5.23
C GLN A 584 -9.08 27.36 3.73
N LEU A 585 -8.69 28.35 2.94
CA LEU A 585 -8.99 28.45 1.51
C LEU A 585 -7.98 27.66 0.65
N GLY A 586 -6.69 27.76 0.97
CA GLY A 586 -5.62 27.10 0.22
C GLY A 586 -5.80 25.58 0.06
N PRO A 587 -6.17 24.82 1.11
CA PRO A 587 -6.44 23.39 1.00
C PRO A 587 -7.64 23.06 0.10
N LEU A 588 -8.73 23.86 0.17
CA LEU A 588 -9.93 23.66 -0.66
C LEU A 588 -9.60 23.90 -2.14
N VAL A 589 -8.86 24.96 -2.44
CA VAL A 589 -8.43 25.31 -3.80
C VAL A 589 -7.43 24.28 -4.34
N THR A 590 -6.52 23.77 -3.51
CA THR A 590 -5.62 22.68 -3.89
C THR A 590 -6.40 21.41 -4.25
N ARG A 591 -7.45 21.07 -3.48
CA ARG A 591 -8.34 19.94 -3.79
C ARG A 591 -9.14 20.19 -5.08
N LEU A 592 -9.66 21.39 -5.29
CA LEU A 592 -10.38 21.78 -6.51
C LEU A 592 -9.50 21.61 -7.78
N ILE A 593 -8.24 22.04 -7.74
CA ILE A 593 -7.28 21.82 -8.83
C ILE A 593 -7.03 20.31 -9.05
N GLY A 594 -7.05 19.50 -8.00
CA GLY A 594 -7.01 18.04 -8.09
C GLY A 594 -8.24 17.44 -8.81
N VAL A 595 -9.44 17.91 -8.49
CA VAL A 595 -10.69 17.48 -9.15
C VAL A 595 -10.71 17.92 -10.62
N PHE A 596 -10.24 19.13 -10.94
CA PHE A 596 -10.04 19.60 -12.31
C PHE A 596 -9.03 18.72 -13.08
N SER A 597 -7.95 18.29 -12.44
CA SER A 597 -6.98 17.35 -13.05
C SER A 597 -7.61 15.98 -13.31
N ALA A 598 -8.46 15.48 -12.41
CA ALA A 598 -9.19 14.23 -12.58
C ALA A 598 -10.23 14.30 -13.71
N LEU A 599 -10.93 15.43 -13.88
CA LEU A 599 -11.87 15.63 -15.00
C LEU A 599 -11.13 15.72 -16.34
N ARG A 600 -9.98 16.42 -16.39
CA ARG A 600 -9.08 16.44 -17.57
C ARG A 600 -8.64 15.05 -18.02
N GLN A 601 -8.37 14.15 -17.08
CA GLN A 601 -8.03 12.75 -17.39
C GLN A 601 -9.25 11.92 -17.81
N LEU A 602 -10.48 12.35 -17.49
CA LEU A 602 -11.72 11.65 -17.83
C LEU A 602 -12.26 12.05 -19.21
N GLU A 603 -12.11 13.32 -19.59
CA GLU A 603 -12.65 13.91 -20.83
C GLU A 603 -11.62 14.81 -21.55
N PRO A 604 -10.44 14.28 -21.96
CA PRO A 604 -9.36 15.09 -22.54
C PRO A 604 -9.83 15.96 -23.71
N ASP A 605 -10.65 15.40 -24.60
CA ASP A 605 -11.28 16.05 -25.76
C ASP A 605 -12.03 17.36 -25.43
N ARG A 606 -12.54 17.50 -24.19
CA ARG A 606 -13.24 18.71 -23.68
C ARG A 606 -12.28 19.82 -23.26
N HIS A 607 -11.06 19.44 -22.89
CA HIS A 607 -10.04 20.29 -22.27
C HIS A 607 -8.82 20.55 -23.15
N GLU A 608 -8.66 19.82 -24.25
CA GLU A 608 -7.67 20.15 -25.28
C GLU A 608 -8.01 21.52 -25.88
N THR A 609 -7.07 22.45 -25.70
CA THR A 609 -6.94 23.62 -26.57
C THR A 609 -6.53 23.08 -27.94
N GLU A 610 -7.34 23.32 -28.99
CA GLU A 610 -6.92 22.97 -30.36
C GLU A 610 -5.58 23.63 -30.65
N ALA A 611 -4.50 22.83 -30.64
CA ALA A 611 -3.20 23.26 -31.09
C ALA A 611 -3.32 23.49 -32.61
N ARG A 612 -3.58 24.74 -33.01
CA ARG A 612 -3.55 25.14 -34.42
C ARG A 612 -2.20 24.76 -35.00
N CYS A 613 -2.16 23.67 -35.75
CA CYS A 613 -1.11 23.38 -36.70
C CYS A 613 -1.07 24.54 -37.70
N LEU A 614 -0.21 25.52 -37.43
CA LEU A 614 0.25 26.46 -38.44
C LEU A 614 1.19 25.70 -39.38
N GLU A 615 0.60 24.83 -40.20
CA GLU A 615 1.16 24.48 -41.50
C GLU A 615 1.19 25.75 -42.35
N LEU A 616 2.25 26.53 -42.18
CA LEU A 616 2.66 27.59 -43.09
C LEU A 616 3.90 27.10 -43.83
N GLY A 617 3.73 26.85 -45.13
CA GLY A 617 4.81 26.70 -46.10
C GLY A 617 5.13 28.01 -46.82
#